data_AF-A0A2E7EPI3-F1
#
_entry.id   AF-A0A2E7EPI3-F1
#
_cell.length_a   1.000
_cell.length_b   1.000
_cell.length_c   1.000
_cell.angle_alpha   90.00
_cell.angle_beta   90.00
_cell.angle_gamma   90.00
#
_symmetry.space_group_name_H-M   'P 1'
#
loop_
_entity.id
_entity.type
_entity.pdbx_description
1 polymer ?
#
loop_
_entity_poly.entity_id
_entity_poly.type
_entity_poly.pdbx_seq_one_letter_code
_entity_poly.pdbx_strand_id
1 'polypeptide(L)' 'MGKGMTIAGMAIAVLLLVLFLLDLITGFPFKKASVTADIIFIVSAVGLGVLSWSTMKELD' A
#
# COMPACT_ATOMS: atom_id res chain seq x y z
N MET A 1 -3.12 -1.44 22.50
CA MET A 1 -3.41 -0.34 21.55
C MET A 1 -2.54 -0.37 20.28
N GLY A 2 -1.30 -0.91 20.29
CA GLY A 2 -0.44 -0.91 19.09
C GLY A 2 -0.85 -1.89 17.96
N LYS A 3 -1.20 -3.15 18.28
CA LYS A 3 -1.41 -4.21 17.27
C LYS A 3 -2.55 -3.90 16.27
N GLY A 4 -3.61 -3.22 16.70
CA GLY A 4 -4.75 -2.91 15.83
C GLY A 4 -4.43 -1.89 14.74
N MET A 5 -3.64 -0.86 15.05
CA MET A 5 -3.28 0.19 14.09
C MET A 5 -2.27 -0.30 13.05
N THR A 6 -1.34 -1.17 13.43
CA THR A 6 -0.40 -1.79 12.49
C THR A 6 -1.09 -2.79 11.56
N ILE A 7 -2.06 -3.58 12.04
CA ILE A 7 -2.85 -4.46 11.17
C ILE A 7 -3.69 -3.65 10.17
N ALA A 8 -4.32 -2.56 10.62
CA ALA A 8 -5.03 -1.64 9.72
C ALA A 8 -4.09 -1.02 8.68
N GLY A 9 -2.89 -0.58 9.09
CA GLY A 9 -1.86 -0.06 8.19
C GLY A 9 -1.41 -1.06 7.14
N MET A 10 -1.19 -2.32 7.53
CA MET A 10 -0.87 -3.40 6.58
C MET A 10 -2.03 -3.70 5.62
N ALA A 11 -3.27 -3.73 6.11
CA ALA A 11 -4.44 -3.98 5.27
C ALA A 11 -4.61 -2.88 4.20
N ILE A 12 -4.43 -1.61 4.59
CA ILE A 12 -4.46 -0.47 3.68
C ILE A 12 -3.29 -0.53 2.69
N ALA A 13 -2.07 -0.87 3.14
CA ALA A 13 -0.91 -1.03 2.26
C ALA A 13 -1.18 -2.05 1.14
N VAL A 14 -1.73 -3.22 1.49
CA VAL A 14 -2.05 -4.27 0.52
C VAL A 14 -3.15 -3.81 -0.44
N LEU A 15 -4.21 -3.17 0.06
CA LEU A 15 -5.28 -2.62 -0.79
C LEU A 15 -4.74 -1.61 -1.80
N LEU A 16 -3.90 -0.67 -1.36
CA LEU A 16 -3.29 0.33 -2.25
C LEU A 16 -2.39 -0.34 -3.29
N LEU A 17 -1.56 -1.30 -2.88
CA LEU A 17 -0.69 -2.02 -3.80
C LEU A 17 -1.50 -2.71 -4.90
N VAL A 18 -2.55 -3.44 -4.55
CA VAL A 18 -3.41 -4.15 -5.51
C VAL A 18 -4.11 -3.17 -6.45
N LEU A 19 -4.65 -2.08 -5.92
CA LEU A 19 -5.44 -1.13 -6.70
C LEU A 19 -4.57 -0.35 -7.69
N PHE A 20 -3.39 0.11 -7.27
CA PHE A 20 -2.46 0.83 -8.14
C PHE A 20 -1.68 -0.09 -9.10
N LEU A 21 -1.37 -1.34 -8.72
CA LEU A 21 -0.87 -2.33 -9.69
C LEU A 21 -1.91 -2.62 -10.77
N LEU A 22 -3.17 -2.77 -10.37
CA LEU A 22 -4.26 -3.01 -11.29
C LEU A 22 -4.46 -1.82 -12.24
N ASP A 23 -4.37 -0.58 -11.74
CA ASP A 23 -4.43 0.61 -12.60
C ASP A 23 -3.23 0.70 -13.54
N LEU A 24 -2.02 0.37 -13.06
CA LEU A 24 -0.82 0.37 -13.90
C LEU A 24 -0.91 -0.64 -15.05
N ILE A 25 -1.40 -1.85 -14.78
CA ILE A 25 -1.53 -2.94 -15.76
C ILE A 25 -2.73 -2.69 -16.71
N THR A 26 -3.91 -2.44 -16.14
CA THR A 26 -5.19 -2.45 -16.88
C THR A 26 -5.77 -1.06 -17.16
N GLY A 27 -5.32 -0.02 -16.45
CA GLY A 27 -5.87 1.33 -16.52
C GLY A 27 -7.26 1.47 -15.91
N PHE A 28 -7.66 0.56 -15.05
CA PHE A 28 -8.95 0.59 -14.36
C PHE A 28 -8.69 0.54 -12.86
N PRO A 29 -9.25 1.44 -12.03
CA PRO A 29 -10.37 2.38 -12.24
C PRO A 29 -10.01 3.86 -12.57
N PHE A 30 -8.74 4.25 -12.57
CA PHE A 30 -8.29 5.64 -12.72
C PHE A 30 -7.83 6.01 -14.15
N LYS A 31 -7.99 5.11 -15.14
CA LYS A 31 -7.70 5.38 -16.56
C LYS A 31 -6.24 5.78 -16.84
N LYS A 32 -5.28 5.33 -16.01
CA LYS A 32 -3.88 5.77 -16.11
C LYS A 32 -3.75 7.30 -16.13
N ALA A 33 -4.56 7.99 -15.33
CA ALA A 33 -4.60 9.46 -15.31
C ALA A 33 -3.20 10.08 -15.12
N SER A 34 -2.33 9.41 -14.34
CA SER A 34 -0.92 9.74 -14.26
C SER A 34 -0.11 8.52 -13.82
N VAL A 35 0.63 7.92 -14.76
CA VAL A 35 1.55 6.79 -14.48
C VAL A 35 2.56 7.14 -13.39
N THR A 36 2.98 8.41 -13.31
CA THR A 36 3.86 8.91 -12.25
C THR A 36 3.21 8.82 -10.87
N ALA A 37 1.92 9.13 -10.77
CA ALA A 37 1.18 9.02 -9.51
C ALA A 37 1.05 7.55 -9.09
N ASP A 38 0.74 6.65 -10.02
CA ASP A 38 0.63 5.21 -9.72
C ASP A 38 1.94 4.64 -9.17
N ILE A 39 3.08 4.99 -9.78
CA ILE A 39 4.40 4.54 -9.33
C ILE A 39 4.72 5.06 -7.92
N ILE A 40 4.48 6.35 -7.65
CA ILE A 40 4.72 6.94 -6.32
C ILE A 40 3.84 6.27 -5.25
N PHE A 41 2.57 6.01 -5.58
CA PHE A 41 1.66 5.32 -4.67
C PHE A 41 2.06 3.86 -4.41
N ILE A 42 2.51 3.12 -5.42
CA ILE A 42 3.02 1.76 -5.24
C ILE A 42 4.24 1.77 -4.32
N VAL A 43 5.21 2.66 -4.53
CA VAL A 43 6.41 2.78 -3.66
C VAL A 43 6.01 3.14 -2.23
N SER A 44 5.08 4.07 -2.07
CA SER A 44 4.58 4.48 -0.75
C SER A 44 3.83 3.34 -0.04
N ALA A 45 3.03 2.56 -0.77
CA ALA A 45 2.31 1.39 -0.23
C ALA A 45 3.28 0.28 0.21
N VAL A 46 4.32 0.02 -0.56
CA VAL A 46 5.40 -0.91 -0.17
C VAL A 46 6.09 -0.41 1.11
N GLY A 47 6.45 0.86 1.17
CA GLY A 47 7.05 1.47 2.36
C GLY A 47 6.15 1.36 3.60
N LEU A 48 4.87 1.67 3.46
CA LEU A 48 3.88 1.56 4.54
C LEU A 48 3.75 0.11 5.03
N GLY A 49 3.72 -0.86 4.11
CA GLY A 49 3.65 -2.29 4.43
C GLY A 49 4.89 -2.78 5.17
N VAL A 50 6.10 -2.40 4.71
CA VAL A 50 7.37 -2.77 5.34
C VAL A 50 7.47 -2.17 6.75
N LEU A 51 7.13 -0.88 6.90
CA LEU A 51 7.16 -0.21 8.20
C LEU A 51 6.12 -0.83 9.16
N SER A 52 4.90 -1.08 8.68
CA SER A 52 3.86 -1.72 9.49
C SER A 52 4.25 -3.15 9.90
N TRP A 53 4.93 -3.91 9.02
CA TRP A 53 5.44 -5.24 9.33
C TRP A 53 6.57 -5.22 10.37
N SER A 54 7.52 -4.29 10.23
CA SER A 54 8.60 -4.11 11.21
C SER A 54 8.03 -3.72 12.59
N THR A 55 7.09 -2.78 12.65
CA THR A 55 6.43 -2.40 13.90
C THR A 55 5.59 -3.54 14.48
N MET A 56 4.97 -4.40 13.66
CA MET A 56 4.30 -5.61 14.14
C MET A 56 5.27 -6.57 14.83
N LYS A 57 6.46 -6.78 14.25
CA LYS A 57 7.50 -7.65 14.83
C LYS A 57 8.10 -7.10 16.11
N GLU A 58 8.21 -5.78 16.25
CA GLU A 58 8.70 -5.13 17.48
C GLU A 58 7.68 -5.18 18.61
N LEU A 59 6.40 -5.34 18.28
CA LEU A 59 5.29 -5.38 19.23
C LEU A 59 4.92 -6.81 19.68
N ASP A 60 5.65 -7.82 19.20
CA ASP A 60 5.48 -9.24 19.52
C ASP A 60 6.62 -9.79 20.40
#